data_AF-A0A7J7IGT1-F1
#
_entry.id   AF-A0A7J7IGT1-F1
#
_cell.length_a   1.000
_cell.length_b   1.000
_cell.length_c   1.000
_cell.angle_alpha   90.00
_cell.angle_beta   90.00
_cell.angle_gamma   90.00
#
_symmetry.space_group_name_H-M   'P 1'
#
loop_
_entity.id
_entity.type
_entity.pdbx_description
1 polymer ?
#
loop_
_entity_poly.entity_id
_entity_poly.type
_entity_poly.pdbx_seq_one_letter_code
_entity_poly.pdbx_strand_id
1 'polypeptide(L)'
;MATLTREQPLTTAIKDVKNRGKDDGVQYDDDDVFALSTEVTHTLDLHQSSAEALRLAGVYTRQSAVLALHHGFRSDDDDTEPDEEDGRLQTIREYHENGMLKLMRTFVRRLRKDATEPTNDASYYDRVVEEKHYDPSGICRLDVHFALGQPYLYRKHYYPNNRLKSEKVFFVEDEESMRCRKVGHWRTYYDNGNIQSEIIYNKDGVRCGFCKRYAIDGAVEWVKDYSREQQERLQAFNAKRGNLDLTVAEAARVLGLHGDWCVHVVNRTFRSQCAPLHPDWRRTAGQKATETWEEEQRTEAFIRLSRAREVLLKYLESHPKKCSCER
;
A
#
# COMPACT_ATOMS: atom_id res chain seq x y z
N MET A 1 36.41 37.09 -2.99
CA MET A 1 37.15 36.29 -2.00
C MET A 1 36.17 35.76 -0.97
N ALA A 2 35.91 34.46 -0.97
CA ALA A 2 35.44 33.70 0.20
C ALA A 2 35.55 32.20 -0.15
N THR A 3 36.53 31.56 0.47
CA THR A 3 36.80 30.13 0.50
C THR A 3 35.74 29.36 1.27
N LEU A 4 35.34 28.19 0.78
CA LEU A 4 34.70 27.14 1.58
C LEU A 4 35.21 25.77 1.10
N THR A 5 36.18 25.25 1.85
CA THR A 5 36.73 23.90 1.79
C THR A 5 35.79 22.91 2.47
N ARG A 6 35.58 21.73 1.89
CA ARG A 6 35.50 20.48 2.68
C ARG A 6 35.80 19.24 1.82
N GLU A 7 36.85 18.54 2.24
CA GLU A 7 37.35 17.26 1.76
C GLU A 7 36.45 16.09 2.19
N GLN A 8 36.40 15.01 1.40
CA GLN A 8 36.86 13.67 1.80
C GLN A 8 36.91 12.68 0.62
N PRO A 9 37.89 11.74 0.58
CA PRO A 9 38.14 10.85 -0.55
C PRO A 9 37.55 9.45 -0.37
N LEU A 10 37.26 8.75 -1.48
CA LEU A 10 36.99 7.30 -1.47
C LEU A 10 38.15 6.55 -2.16
N THR A 11 38.89 5.82 -1.33
CA THR A 11 40.03 4.95 -1.67
C THR A 11 39.58 3.71 -2.45
N THR A 12 40.26 3.42 -3.57
CA THR A 12 40.16 2.17 -4.33
C THR A 12 41.19 1.16 -3.82
N ALA A 13 40.78 -0.09 -3.59
CA ALA A 13 41.65 -1.18 -3.16
C ALA A 13 42.24 -1.92 -4.38
N ILE A 14 43.58 -2.01 -4.41
CA ILE A 14 44.38 -2.77 -5.39
C ILE A 14 44.49 -4.23 -4.91
N LYS A 15 44.44 -5.18 -5.86
CA LYS A 15 45.10 -6.49 -5.70
C LYS A 15 45.88 -6.88 -6.96
N ASP A 16 47.18 -7.03 -6.75
CA ASP A 16 48.21 -7.55 -7.66
C ASP A 16 47.97 -9.00 -8.10
N VAL A 17 48.36 -9.31 -9.34
CA VAL A 17 48.96 -10.61 -9.71
C VAL A 17 50.09 -10.34 -10.72
N LYS A 18 51.30 -10.85 -10.43
CA LYS A 18 52.53 -10.69 -11.21
C LYS A 18 53.06 -12.05 -11.71
N ASN A 19 53.79 -12.00 -12.83
CA ASN A 19 54.82 -12.92 -13.37
C ASN A 19 54.35 -14.12 -14.22
N ARG A 20 55.03 -14.60 -15.29
CA ARG A 20 56.31 -14.27 -16.00
C ARG A 20 56.46 -15.17 -17.27
N GLY A 21 57.24 -14.72 -18.27
CA GLY A 21 57.95 -15.51 -19.32
C GLY A 21 57.80 -14.94 -20.74
N LYS A 22 58.71 -14.10 -21.29
CA LYS A 22 59.95 -14.37 -22.10
C LYS A 22 59.73 -15.32 -23.30
N ASP A 23 60.17 -15.06 -24.54
CA ASP A 23 60.97 -14.03 -25.23
C ASP A 23 60.55 -14.06 -26.74
N ASP A 24 60.70 -12.92 -27.45
CA ASP A 24 61.16 -12.78 -28.85
C ASP A 24 60.45 -11.64 -29.64
N GLY A 25 61.19 -10.56 -29.93
CA GLY A 25 61.18 -9.91 -31.25
C GLY A 25 60.42 -8.59 -31.49
N VAL A 26 61.11 -7.46 -31.28
CA VAL A 26 61.14 -6.20 -32.10
C VAL A 26 59.90 -5.26 -32.16
N GLN A 27 60.05 -4.16 -31.40
CA GLN A 27 59.71 -2.71 -31.58
C GLN A 27 58.38 -2.24 -32.19
N TYR A 28 57.60 -1.49 -31.38
CA TYR A 28 57.06 -0.16 -31.69
C TYR A 28 56.98 0.67 -30.38
N ASP A 29 57.19 1.98 -30.47
CA ASP A 29 57.39 2.91 -29.36
C ASP A 29 56.17 3.02 -28.41
N ASP A 30 56.43 2.84 -27.11
CA ASP A 30 55.47 2.93 -26.00
C ASP A 30 55.22 4.40 -25.59
N ASP A 31 54.41 5.12 -26.36
CA ASP A 31 53.72 6.32 -25.88
C ASP A 31 52.45 5.90 -25.12
N ASP A 32 52.60 5.33 -23.91
CA ASP A 32 51.54 5.35 -22.91
C ASP A 32 52.01 4.86 -21.53
N VAL A 33 51.46 5.50 -20.50
CA VAL A 33 51.40 5.09 -19.08
C VAL A 33 52.50 5.63 -18.13
N PHE A 34 52.12 6.75 -17.50
CA PHE A 34 52.38 7.12 -16.10
C PHE A 34 53.73 7.78 -15.75
N ALA A 35 53.86 9.01 -16.20
CA ALA A 35 54.29 10.09 -15.30
C ALA A 35 53.30 11.25 -15.46
N LEU A 36 52.66 11.66 -14.37
CA LEU A 36 52.43 13.07 -14.00
C LEU A 36 51.44 13.13 -12.83
N SER A 37 52.02 13.14 -11.63
CA SER A 37 51.52 13.97 -10.55
C SER A 37 51.56 15.43 -11.00
N THR A 38 50.44 15.91 -11.55
CA THR A 38 50.17 17.34 -11.63
C THR A 38 48.73 17.51 -11.20
N GLU A 39 48.56 18.15 -10.04
CA GLU A 39 47.29 18.69 -9.59
C GLU A 39 46.85 19.74 -10.62
N VAL A 40 46.11 19.31 -11.63
CA VAL A 40 45.45 20.23 -12.55
C VAL A 40 44.13 20.61 -11.89
N THR A 41 44.13 21.71 -11.13
CA THR A 41 42.91 22.40 -10.76
C THR A 41 42.31 22.99 -12.05
N HIS A 42 41.60 22.18 -12.82
CA HIS A 42 40.86 22.67 -13.97
C HIS A 42 39.71 23.55 -13.47
N THR A 43 39.94 24.86 -13.51
CA THR A 43 38.84 25.83 -13.52
C THR A 43 38.01 25.56 -14.78
N LEU A 44 36.85 24.96 -14.60
CA LEU A 44 35.90 24.67 -15.67
C LEU A 44 35.36 26.00 -16.22
N ASP A 45 35.79 26.39 -17.42
CA ASP A 45 35.28 27.60 -18.09
C ASP A 45 33.92 27.28 -18.75
N LEU A 46 32.86 27.88 -18.23
CA LEU A 46 31.49 27.68 -18.69
C LEU A 46 31.25 28.07 -20.16
N HIS A 47 32.09 28.94 -20.73
CA HIS A 47 31.91 29.47 -22.08
C HIS A 47 32.81 28.79 -23.12
N GLN A 48 33.91 28.17 -22.70
CA GLN A 48 34.87 27.53 -23.60
C GLN A 48 34.82 25.99 -23.55
N SER A 49 34.28 25.42 -22.46
CA SER A 49 34.22 23.96 -22.30
C SER A 49 33.15 23.33 -23.19
N SER A 50 33.44 22.14 -23.70
CA SER A 50 32.48 21.37 -24.50
C SER A 50 31.27 20.94 -23.68
N ALA A 51 30.14 20.71 -24.34
CA ALA A 51 28.91 20.26 -23.70
C ALA A 51 29.09 18.94 -22.92
N GLU A 52 30.01 18.06 -23.35
CA GLU A 52 30.33 16.81 -22.67
C GLU A 52 31.09 17.03 -21.35
N ALA A 53 32.07 17.95 -21.36
CA ALA A 53 32.81 18.33 -20.16
C ALA A 53 31.90 19.01 -19.11
N LEU A 54 30.99 19.88 -19.56
CA LEU A 54 30.01 20.54 -18.69
C LEU A 54 29.01 19.54 -18.07
N ARG A 55 28.60 18.51 -18.83
CA ARG A 55 27.72 17.43 -18.34
C ARG A 55 28.42 16.56 -17.31
N LEU A 56 29.67 16.19 -17.52
CA LEU A 56 30.48 15.44 -16.54
C LEU A 56 30.67 16.22 -15.24
N ALA A 57 30.75 17.55 -15.32
CA ALA A 57 30.87 18.43 -14.16
C ALA A 57 29.53 18.79 -13.49
N GLY A 58 28.39 18.29 -13.98
CA GLY A 58 27.07 18.54 -13.39
C GLY A 58 26.54 19.96 -13.60
N VAL A 59 27.06 20.69 -14.58
CA VAL A 59 26.57 22.04 -14.95
C VAL A 59 25.54 21.90 -16.07
N TYR A 60 24.28 22.19 -15.76
CA TYR A 60 23.17 22.16 -16.72
C TYR A 60 22.81 23.59 -17.14
N THR A 61 22.96 23.91 -18.42
CA THR A 61 22.55 25.20 -18.96
C THR A 61 21.05 25.19 -19.29
N ARG A 62 20.40 26.30 -18.96
CA ARG A 62 18.95 26.52 -19.04
C ARG A 62 18.55 26.73 -20.50
N GLN A 63 18.32 25.63 -21.21
CA GLN A 63 17.35 25.63 -22.30
C GLN A 63 16.33 24.56 -21.96
N SER A 64 15.24 25.00 -21.34
CA SER A 64 14.04 24.21 -21.11
C SER A 64 13.44 23.83 -22.48
N ALA A 65 13.96 22.78 -23.09
CA ALA A 65 13.34 22.18 -24.25
C ALA A 65 12.19 21.29 -23.74
N VAL A 66 10.98 21.87 -23.70
CA VAL A 66 9.74 21.08 -23.69
C VAL A 66 9.67 20.39 -25.05
N LEU A 67 10.27 19.22 -25.16
CA LEU A 67 10.17 18.38 -26.35
C LEU A 67 8.86 17.60 -26.27
N ALA A 68 7.80 18.18 -26.83
CA ALA A 68 6.62 17.45 -27.24
C ALA A 68 7.00 16.55 -28.43
N LEU A 69 7.49 15.35 -28.14
CA LEU A 69 7.75 14.35 -29.17
C LEU A 69 6.40 13.77 -29.61
N HIS A 70 5.81 14.36 -30.65
CA HIS A 70 4.74 13.73 -31.42
C HIS A 70 5.32 12.50 -32.14
N HIS A 71 5.29 11.35 -31.48
CA HIS A 71 5.49 10.07 -32.16
C HIS A 71 4.22 9.71 -32.94
N GLY A 72 3.98 10.43 -34.05
CA GLY A 72 3.06 10.01 -35.10
C GLY A 72 3.86 9.32 -36.19
N PHE A 73 3.43 8.13 -36.60
CA PHE A 73 3.86 7.52 -37.85
C PHE A 73 3.69 8.54 -38.99
N ARG A 74 4.73 8.75 -39.79
CA ARG A 74 4.60 9.49 -41.05
C ARG A 74 3.91 8.57 -42.06
N SER A 75 2.59 8.68 -42.17
CA SER A 75 1.94 8.45 -43.47
C SER A 75 2.04 9.78 -44.21
N ASP A 76 3.16 9.98 -44.90
CA ASP A 76 3.20 10.97 -45.95
C ASP A 76 2.18 10.48 -47.01
N ASP A 77 1.10 11.23 -47.21
CA ASP A 77 -0.03 11.01 -48.16
C ASP A 77 -1.39 10.58 -47.57
N ASP A 78 -1.99 11.35 -46.65
CA ASP A 78 -3.45 11.46 -46.60
C ASP A 78 -3.87 12.87 -46.17
N ASP A 79 -4.57 13.58 -47.06
CA ASP A 79 -5.32 14.82 -46.78
C ASP A 79 -6.58 14.46 -45.96
N THR A 80 -6.40 13.90 -44.77
CA THR A 80 -7.55 13.54 -43.93
C THR A 80 -8.06 14.72 -43.13
N GLU A 81 -9.38 14.77 -43.03
CA GLU A 81 -10.18 15.80 -42.39
C GLU A 81 -9.76 16.09 -40.92
N PRO A 82 -10.04 17.30 -40.39
CA PRO A 82 -9.70 17.71 -39.01
C PRO A 82 -10.25 16.80 -37.89
N ASP A 83 -11.10 15.83 -38.24
CA ASP A 83 -11.72 14.85 -37.37
C ASP A 83 -10.72 13.78 -36.86
N GLU A 84 -9.51 13.71 -37.42
CA GLU A 84 -8.47 12.74 -37.02
C GLU A 84 -7.70 13.10 -35.73
N GLU A 85 -7.86 14.29 -35.18
CA GLU A 85 -7.20 14.65 -33.91
C GLU A 85 -7.86 14.03 -32.66
N ASP A 86 -9.15 13.66 -32.74
CA ASP A 86 -9.87 13.04 -31.63
C ASP A 86 -9.42 11.58 -31.43
N GLY A 87 -8.49 11.38 -30.51
CA GLY A 87 -7.92 10.07 -30.20
C GLY A 87 -6.41 9.98 -30.27
N ARG A 88 -5.72 11.03 -30.76
CA ARG A 88 -4.26 11.04 -30.81
C ARG A 88 -3.67 11.06 -29.39
N LEU A 89 -2.76 10.12 -29.13
CA LEU A 89 -2.00 10.08 -27.89
C LEU A 89 -0.96 11.20 -27.91
N GLN A 90 -1.02 12.10 -26.92
CA GLN A 90 -0.02 13.12 -26.69
C GLN A 90 0.82 12.73 -25.48
N THR A 91 2.15 12.88 -25.59
CA THR A 91 3.09 12.60 -24.51
C THR A 91 3.82 13.88 -24.13
N ILE A 92 3.63 14.34 -22.91
CA ILE A 92 4.40 15.43 -22.31
C ILE A 92 5.51 14.84 -21.44
N ARG A 93 6.71 15.39 -21.59
CA ARG A 93 7.88 15.06 -20.76
C ARG A 93 8.39 16.32 -20.09
N GLU A 94 8.48 16.31 -18.77
CA GLU A 94 9.16 17.34 -17.99
C GLU A 94 10.44 16.75 -17.41
N TYR A 95 11.47 17.57 -17.29
CA TYR A 95 12.78 17.17 -16.77
C TYR A 95 13.11 17.96 -15.51
N HIS A 96 13.85 17.34 -14.60
CA HIS A 96 14.50 18.01 -13.47
C HIS A 96 15.63 18.92 -13.97
N GLU A 97 16.12 19.80 -13.09
CA GLU A 97 17.24 20.69 -13.40
C GLU A 97 18.51 19.94 -13.82
N ASN A 98 18.66 18.69 -13.36
CA ASN A 98 19.77 17.81 -13.71
C ASN A 98 19.59 17.04 -15.04
N GLY A 99 18.56 17.39 -15.82
CA GLY A 99 18.27 16.76 -17.10
C GLY A 99 17.64 15.37 -17.01
N MET A 100 17.47 14.79 -15.83
CA MET A 100 16.72 13.53 -15.67
C MET A 100 15.23 13.77 -15.84
N LEU A 101 14.52 12.78 -16.37
CA LEU A 101 13.07 12.82 -16.51
C LEU A 101 12.43 13.02 -15.13
N LYS A 102 11.45 13.93 -15.04
CA LYS A 102 10.68 14.24 -13.84
C LYS A 102 9.26 13.71 -13.95
N LEU A 103 8.63 13.97 -15.09
CA LEU A 103 7.26 13.58 -15.38
C LEU A 103 7.19 13.10 -16.81
N MET A 104 6.52 11.97 -17.02
CA MET A 104 6.04 11.54 -18.32
C MET A 104 4.55 11.32 -18.21
N ARG A 105 3.77 12.08 -18.97
CA ARG A 105 2.31 11.99 -19.00
C ARG A 105 1.85 11.78 -20.42
N THR A 106 1.23 10.64 -20.66
CA THR A 106 0.57 10.27 -21.92
C THR A 106 -0.93 10.43 -21.73
N PHE A 107 -1.59 11.23 -22.55
CA PHE A 107 -3.02 11.49 -22.47
C PHE A 107 -3.65 11.60 -23.85
N VAL A 108 -4.96 11.45 -23.89
CA VAL A 108 -5.80 11.72 -25.07
C VAL A 108 -6.64 12.93 -24.72
N ARG A 109 -6.59 13.96 -25.56
CA ARG A 109 -7.46 15.12 -25.42
C ARG A 109 -8.85 14.77 -25.93
N ARG A 110 -9.89 15.02 -25.13
CA ARG A 110 -11.29 14.72 -25.47
C ARG A 110 -12.19 15.90 -25.16
N LEU A 111 -13.26 16.05 -25.93
CA LEU A 111 -14.29 17.04 -25.67
C LEU A 111 -15.06 16.67 -24.39
N ARG A 112 -15.28 17.65 -23.51
CA ARG A 112 -16.08 17.51 -22.30
C ARG A 112 -17.52 17.17 -22.64
N LYS A 113 -18.19 16.42 -21.76
CA LYS A 113 -19.60 16.03 -21.96
C LYS A 113 -20.54 17.23 -22.07
N ASP A 114 -20.20 18.32 -21.38
CA ASP A 114 -21.02 19.52 -21.30
C ASP A 114 -20.73 20.52 -22.44
N ALA A 115 -19.70 20.26 -23.26
CA ALA A 115 -19.34 21.13 -24.37
C ALA A 115 -20.01 20.65 -25.66
N THR A 116 -20.96 21.44 -26.16
CA THR A 116 -21.69 21.14 -27.41
C THR A 116 -20.85 21.44 -28.66
N GLU A 117 -19.88 22.36 -28.56
CA GLU A 117 -19.03 22.79 -29.67
C GLU A 117 -17.57 22.96 -29.21
N PRO A 118 -16.57 22.55 -30.03
CA PRO A 118 -15.14 22.67 -29.77
C PRO A 118 -14.66 24.12 -29.94
N THR A 119 -15.25 25.05 -29.20
CA THR A 119 -15.05 26.49 -29.40
C THR A 119 -13.73 27.01 -28.82
N ASN A 120 -13.22 26.41 -27.73
CA ASN A 120 -12.01 26.84 -27.02
C ASN A 120 -11.32 25.66 -26.31
N ASP A 121 -10.04 25.81 -25.91
CA ASP A 121 -9.26 24.80 -25.17
C ASP A 121 -9.96 24.31 -23.88
N ALA A 122 -10.77 25.18 -23.25
CA ALA A 122 -11.58 24.84 -22.07
C ALA A 122 -12.70 23.82 -22.34
N SER A 123 -13.10 23.63 -23.61
CA SER A 123 -14.06 22.60 -24.00
C SER A 123 -13.47 21.19 -23.96
N TYR A 124 -12.15 21.07 -23.83
CA TYR A 124 -11.46 19.79 -23.77
C TYR A 124 -11.03 19.44 -22.34
N TYR A 125 -10.79 18.14 -22.12
CA TYR A 125 -10.08 17.61 -20.97
C TYR A 125 -9.07 16.56 -21.41
N ASP A 126 -7.99 16.43 -20.64
CA ASP A 126 -6.92 15.48 -20.93
C ASP A 126 -7.19 14.16 -20.20
N ARG A 127 -7.72 13.17 -20.92
CA ARG A 127 -7.87 11.80 -20.43
C ARG A 127 -6.50 11.15 -20.30
N VAL A 128 -6.01 11.03 -19.08
CA VAL A 128 -4.72 10.37 -18.81
C VAL A 128 -4.78 8.90 -19.23
N VAL A 129 -3.73 8.41 -19.88
CA VAL A 129 -3.54 7.00 -20.25
C VAL A 129 -2.44 6.39 -19.40
N GLU A 130 -1.31 7.10 -19.29
CA GLU A 130 -0.16 6.71 -18.49
C GLU A 130 0.48 7.97 -17.88
N GLU A 131 0.90 7.89 -16.63
CA GLU A 131 1.57 8.97 -15.93
C GLU A 131 2.64 8.40 -15.00
N LYS A 132 3.88 8.83 -15.20
CA LYS A 132 5.06 8.40 -14.43
C LYS A 132 5.77 9.60 -13.84
N HIS A 133 6.01 9.56 -12.53
CA HIS A 133 6.82 10.56 -11.83
C HIS A 133 8.13 9.94 -11.41
N TYR A 134 9.20 10.68 -11.61
CA TYR A 134 10.56 10.26 -11.34
C TYR A 134 11.21 11.24 -10.38
N ASP A 135 12.04 10.71 -9.49
CA ASP A 135 12.89 11.52 -8.64
C ASP A 135 14.05 12.16 -9.40
N PRO A 136 14.74 13.16 -8.81
CA PRO A 136 15.99 13.68 -9.36
C PRO A 136 17.06 12.61 -9.55
N SER A 137 16.98 11.46 -8.89
CA SER A 137 17.88 10.32 -9.11
C SER A 137 17.49 9.41 -10.28
N GLY A 138 16.41 9.74 -11.01
CA GLY A 138 15.91 8.96 -12.15
C GLY A 138 15.04 7.75 -11.79
N ILE A 139 14.76 7.55 -10.49
CA ILE A 139 13.95 6.43 -10.01
C ILE A 139 12.47 6.79 -10.12
N CYS A 140 11.67 5.94 -10.78
CA CYS A 140 10.22 6.10 -10.87
C CYS A 140 9.60 5.94 -9.49
N ARG A 141 8.88 6.95 -8.99
CA ARG A 141 8.18 6.93 -7.70
C ARG A 141 6.71 6.59 -7.81
N LEU A 142 6.09 6.98 -8.91
CA LEU A 142 4.67 6.80 -9.16
C LEU A 142 4.51 6.38 -10.61
N ASP A 143 3.79 5.29 -10.80
CA ASP A 143 3.37 4.79 -12.11
C ASP A 143 1.86 4.60 -12.06
N VAL A 144 1.16 5.35 -12.89
CA VAL A 144 -0.28 5.36 -13.02
C VAL A 144 -0.61 5.03 -14.45
N HIS A 145 -1.44 4.02 -14.69
CA HIS A 145 -1.91 3.73 -16.04
C HIS A 145 -3.33 3.19 -16.02
N PHE A 146 -4.05 3.47 -17.09
CA PHE A 146 -5.36 2.89 -17.35
C PHE A 146 -5.19 1.57 -18.09
N ALA A 147 -5.98 0.55 -17.73
CA ALA A 147 -6.07 -0.64 -18.56
C ALA A 147 -6.65 -0.30 -19.93
N LEU A 148 -6.09 -0.91 -20.98
CA LEU A 148 -6.51 -0.72 -22.37
C LEU A 148 -8.02 -0.98 -22.50
N GLY A 149 -8.77 0.07 -22.84
CA GLY A 149 -10.22 -0.01 -23.05
C GLY A 149 -11.06 -0.25 -21.78
N GLN A 150 -10.49 -0.15 -20.57
CA GLN A 150 -11.23 -0.36 -19.33
C GLN A 150 -11.11 0.84 -18.38
N PRO A 151 -12.16 1.16 -17.60
CA PRO A 151 -12.13 2.24 -16.60
C PRO A 151 -11.38 1.82 -15.32
N TYR A 152 -10.36 0.98 -15.44
CA TYR A 152 -9.53 0.57 -14.31
C TYR A 152 -8.21 1.34 -14.31
N LEU A 153 -7.98 2.06 -13.23
CA LEU A 153 -6.76 2.80 -12.97
C LEU A 153 -5.86 2.00 -12.04
N TYR A 154 -4.71 1.61 -12.56
CA TYR A 154 -3.65 0.96 -11.79
C TYR A 154 -2.69 2.02 -11.29
N ARG A 155 -2.39 1.96 -9.99
CA ARG A 155 -1.48 2.89 -9.34
C ARG A 155 -0.43 2.12 -8.55
N LYS A 156 0.81 2.24 -9.00
CA LYS A 156 2.00 1.68 -8.36
C LYS A 156 2.85 2.80 -7.78
N HIS A 157 3.32 2.58 -6.55
CA HIS A 157 4.31 3.45 -5.90
C HIS A 157 5.58 2.67 -5.68
N TYR A 158 6.72 3.33 -5.77
CA TYR A 158 8.03 2.71 -5.52
C TYR A 158 8.81 3.45 -4.44
N TYR A 159 9.66 2.71 -3.76
CA TYR A 159 10.62 3.20 -2.79
C TYR A 159 11.86 3.80 -3.46
N PRO A 160 12.69 4.56 -2.73
CA PRO A 160 13.96 5.08 -3.28
C PRO A 160 14.94 3.97 -3.68
N ASN A 161 14.75 2.74 -3.17
CA ASN A 161 15.55 1.57 -3.54
C ASN A 161 14.98 0.83 -4.77
N ASN A 162 14.07 1.46 -5.52
CA ASN A 162 13.39 0.91 -6.70
C ASN A 162 12.50 -0.32 -6.43
N ARG A 163 12.19 -0.63 -5.16
CA ARG A 163 11.24 -1.69 -4.80
C ARG A 163 9.82 -1.18 -4.79
N LEU A 164 8.86 -2.06 -5.11
CA LEU A 164 7.44 -1.74 -5.08
C LEU A 164 7.02 -1.43 -3.64
N LYS A 165 6.37 -0.28 -3.45
CA LYS A 165 5.84 0.19 -2.16
C LYS A 165 4.36 -0.12 -2.01
N SER A 166 3.59 0.08 -3.07
CA SER A 166 2.17 -0.29 -3.08
C SER A 166 1.65 -0.48 -4.48
N GLU A 167 0.74 -1.43 -4.64
CA GLU A 167 -0.09 -1.62 -5.83
C GLU A 167 -1.56 -1.44 -5.45
N LYS A 168 -2.28 -0.62 -6.22
CA LYS A 168 -3.68 -0.31 -5.96
C LYS A 168 -4.42 -0.25 -7.28
N VAL A 169 -5.64 -0.77 -7.27
CA VAL A 169 -6.55 -0.71 -8.41
C VAL A 169 -7.76 0.14 -8.04
N PHE A 170 -8.17 1.00 -8.95
CA PHE A 170 -9.35 1.84 -8.80
C PHE A 170 -10.24 1.67 -10.02
N PHE A 171 -11.56 1.71 -9.80
CA PHE A 171 -12.53 1.87 -10.86
C PHE A 171 -12.85 3.36 -11.00
N VAL A 172 -12.70 3.91 -12.20
CA VAL A 172 -12.97 5.32 -12.49
C VAL A 172 -14.41 5.43 -12.97
N GLU A 173 -15.23 6.12 -12.18
CA GLU A 173 -16.65 6.32 -12.48
C GLU A 173 -16.85 7.48 -13.45
N ASP A 174 -16.02 8.52 -13.31
CA ASP A 174 -16.02 9.68 -14.20
C ASP A 174 -14.59 10.08 -14.52
N GLU A 175 -14.24 10.01 -15.81
CA GLU A 175 -12.89 10.27 -16.31
C GLU A 175 -12.55 11.76 -16.32
N GLU A 176 -13.55 12.63 -16.46
CA GLU A 176 -13.36 14.09 -16.45
C GLU A 176 -13.04 14.59 -15.03
N SER A 177 -13.86 14.23 -14.05
CA SER A 177 -13.64 14.62 -12.64
C SER A 177 -12.63 13.73 -11.91
N MET A 178 -12.12 12.68 -12.56
CA MET A 178 -11.30 11.62 -11.95
C MET A 178 -11.92 11.01 -10.68
N ARG A 179 -13.26 10.93 -10.65
CA ARG A 179 -13.98 10.32 -9.52
C ARG A 179 -13.77 8.82 -9.57
N CYS A 180 -13.13 8.28 -8.54
CA CYS A 180 -12.72 6.89 -8.50
C CYS A 180 -13.15 6.17 -7.21
N ARG A 181 -13.38 4.87 -7.36
CA ARG A 181 -13.75 3.93 -6.31
C ARG A 181 -12.68 2.86 -6.17
N LYS A 182 -12.43 2.40 -4.95
CA LYS A 182 -11.44 1.34 -4.67
C LYS A 182 -11.99 0.00 -5.15
N VAL A 183 -11.24 -0.78 -5.92
CA VAL A 183 -11.68 -2.10 -6.38
C VAL A 183 -10.49 -3.05 -6.41
N GLY A 184 -10.74 -4.35 -6.29
CA GLY A 184 -9.73 -5.39 -6.50
C GLY A 184 -8.71 -5.48 -5.37
N HIS A 185 -7.52 -5.97 -5.70
CA HIS A 185 -6.45 -6.23 -4.73
C HIS A 185 -5.63 -4.97 -4.50
N TRP A 186 -5.46 -4.64 -3.22
CA TRP A 186 -4.59 -3.58 -2.74
C TRP A 186 -3.50 -4.21 -1.91
N ARG A 187 -2.26 -4.06 -2.36
CA ARG A 187 -1.11 -4.53 -1.59
C ARG A 187 -0.18 -3.37 -1.25
N THR A 188 0.33 -3.40 -0.03
CA THR A 188 1.44 -2.56 0.38
C THR A 188 2.59 -3.45 0.80
N TYR A 189 3.81 -2.98 0.59
CA TYR A 189 5.03 -3.71 0.87
C TYR A 189 5.93 -2.85 1.75
N TYR A 190 6.75 -3.49 2.56
CA TYR A 190 7.85 -2.86 3.28
C TYR A 190 9.02 -2.57 2.33
N ASP A 191 9.97 -1.75 2.77
CA ASP A 191 11.21 -1.44 2.02
C ASP A 191 12.09 -2.68 1.78
N ASN A 192 12.00 -3.67 2.66
CA ASN A 192 12.64 -4.98 2.52
C ASN A 192 12.01 -5.85 1.42
N GLY A 193 10.83 -5.47 0.89
CA GLY A 193 10.07 -6.19 -0.13
C GLY A 193 9.02 -7.16 0.43
N ASN A 194 8.99 -7.37 1.75
CA ASN A 194 7.96 -8.19 2.39
C ASN A 194 6.60 -7.51 2.27
N ILE A 195 5.55 -8.31 2.10
CA ILE A 195 4.19 -7.79 2.06
C ILE A 195 3.82 -7.22 3.44
N GLN A 196 3.30 -6.00 3.46
CA GLN A 196 2.83 -5.33 4.67
C GLN A 196 1.33 -5.52 4.84
N SER A 197 0.55 -5.33 3.78
CA SER A 197 -0.90 -5.52 3.84
C SER A 197 -1.46 -6.02 2.53
N GLU A 198 -2.50 -6.84 2.63
CA GLU A 198 -3.30 -7.32 1.51
C GLU A 198 -4.77 -7.09 1.84
N ILE A 199 -5.42 -6.22 1.06
CA ILE A 199 -6.81 -5.82 1.25
C ILE A 199 -7.53 -6.02 -0.08
N ILE A 200 -8.72 -6.61 -0.05
CA ILE A 200 -9.53 -6.84 -1.24
C ILE A 200 -10.79 -5.97 -1.15
N TYR A 201 -11.13 -5.32 -2.26
CA TYR A 201 -12.30 -4.45 -2.38
C TYR A 201 -13.25 -4.99 -3.46
N ASN A 202 -14.55 -5.01 -3.13
CA ASN A 202 -15.62 -5.28 -4.08
C ASN A 202 -15.82 -4.11 -5.07
N LYS A 203 -16.67 -4.33 -6.08
CA LYS A 203 -17.10 -3.30 -7.05
C LYS A 203 -17.75 -2.08 -6.38
N ASP A 204 -18.24 -2.24 -5.15
CA ASP A 204 -18.85 -1.17 -4.35
C ASP A 204 -17.85 -0.39 -3.48
N GLY A 205 -16.56 -0.70 -3.54
CA GLY A 205 -15.55 -0.03 -2.70
C GLY A 205 -15.56 -0.48 -1.24
N VAL A 206 -16.35 -1.51 -0.93
CA VAL A 206 -16.41 -2.15 0.39
C VAL A 206 -15.37 -3.26 0.45
N ARG A 207 -14.69 -3.40 1.60
CA ARG A 207 -13.75 -4.50 1.83
C ARG A 207 -14.47 -5.83 1.77
N CYS A 208 -13.86 -6.82 1.15
CA CYS A 208 -14.42 -8.15 1.01
C CYS A 208 -13.35 -9.24 1.22
N GLY A 209 -13.80 -10.46 1.48
CA GLY A 209 -12.92 -11.62 1.67
C GLY A 209 -11.87 -11.42 2.77
N PHE A 210 -10.76 -12.14 2.65
CA PHE A 210 -9.69 -12.11 3.64
C PHE A 210 -8.78 -10.90 3.47
N CYS A 211 -8.81 -9.99 4.42
CA CYS A 211 -7.84 -8.90 4.55
C CYS A 211 -6.80 -9.26 5.60
N LYS A 212 -5.52 -9.10 5.26
CA LYS A 212 -4.37 -9.49 6.08
C LYS A 212 -3.42 -8.32 6.26
N ARG A 213 -2.80 -8.24 7.44
CA ARG A 213 -1.66 -7.36 7.70
C ARG A 213 -0.54 -8.16 8.34
N TYR A 214 0.68 -7.88 7.91
CA TYR A 214 1.88 -8.56 8.34
C TYR A 214 2.84 -7.55 8.97
N ALA A 215 3.56 -8.01 10.00
CA ALA A 215 4.68 -7.30 10.59
C ALA A 215 5.88 -7.32 9.62
N ILE A 216 6.89 -6.50 9.91
CA ILE A 216 8.10 -6.43 9.08
C ILE A 216 8.85 -7.78 8.99
N ASP A 217 8.73 -8.57 10.06
CA ASP A 217 9.31 -9.92 10.21
C ASP A 217 8.52 -11.00 9.43
N GLY A 218 7.40 -10.63 8.80
CA GLY A 218 6.50 -11.54 8.08
C GLY A 218 5.46 -12.24 8.96
N ALA A 219 5.50 -12.02 10.28
CA ALA A 219 4.47 -12.51 11.19
C ALA A 219 3.11 -11.86 10.90
N VAL A 220 2.02 -12.63 10.95
CA VAL A 220 0.67 -12.12 10.72
C VAL A 220 0.21 -11.32 11.94
N GLU A 221 -0.01 -10.01 11.78
CA GLU A 221 -0.54 -9.16 12.86
C GLU A 221 -2.03 -9.39 13.06
N TRP A 222 -2.79 -9.40 11.95
CA TRP A 222 -4.21 -9.68 11.99
C TRP A 222 -4.72 -10.20 10.66
N VAL A 223 -5.74 -11.04 10.75
CA VAL A 223 -6.56 -11.47 9.63
C VAL A 223 -8.01 -11.13 9.98
N LYS A 224 -8.69 -10.44 9.08
CA LYS A 224 -10.13 -10.21 9.17
C LYS A 224 -10.76 -10.74 7.91
N ASP A 225 -11.82 -11.51 8.08
CA ASP A 225 -12.66 -11.93 6.98
C ASP A 225 -13.87 -10.97 6.89
N TYR A 226 -14.02 -10.41 5.69
CA TYR A 226 -15.09 -9.49 5.29
C TYR A 226 -16.03 -10.19 4.30
N SER A 227 -16.07 -11.52 4.31
CA SER A 227 -17.08 -12.29 3.61
C SER A 227 -18.48 -11.91 4.10
N ARG A 228 -19.43 -11.89 3.17
CA ARG A 228 -20.83 -11.56 3.45
C ARG A 228 -21.42 -12.52 4.49
N GLU A 229 -21.10 -13.80 4.38
CA GLU A 229 -21.52 -14.84 5.32
C GLU A 229 -21.05 -14.54 6.75
N GLN A 230 -19.80 -14.14 6.94
CA GLN A 230 -19.31 -13.81 8.28
C GLN A 230 -19.97 -12.55 8.84
N GLN A 231 -20.24 -11.55 8.00
CA GLN A 231 -20.99 -10.36 8.42
C GLN A 231 -22.43 -10.70 8.82
N GLU A 232 -23.12 -11.56 8.07
CA GLU A 232 -24.45 -12.05 8.42
C GLU A 232 -24.43 -12.84 9.73
N ARG A 233 -23.43 -13.73 9.92
CA ARG A 233 -23.22 -14.46 11.19
C ARG A 233 -22.95 -13.51 12.36
N LEU A 234 -22.13 -12.47 12.17
CA LEU A 234 -21.86 -11.44 13.17
C LEU A 234 -23.11 -10.62 13.50
N GLN A 235 -23.91 -10.25 12.49
CA GLN A 235 -25.16 -9.52 12.68
C GLN A 235 -26.19 -10.38 13.41
N ALA A 236 -26.36 -11.65 13.05
CA ALA A 236 -27.23 -12.59 13.75
C ALA A 236 -26.79 -12.78 15.22
N PHE A 237 -25.49 -12.91 15.47
CA PHE A 237 -24.93 -12.97 16.82
C PHE A 237 -25.22 -11.69 17.62
N ASN A 238 -25.01 -10.50 17.03
CA ASN A 238 -25.27 -9.22 17.68
C ASN A 238 -26.78 -8.96 17.90
N ALA A 239 -27.65 -9.37 16.98
CA ALA A 239 -29.10 -9.29 17.13
C ALA A 239 -29.58 -10.24 18.25
N LYS A 240 -29.04 -11.47 18.30
CA LYS A 240 -29.27 -12.39 19.42
C LYS A 240 -28.78 -11.78 20.73
N ARG A 241 -27.68 -11.01 20.75
CA ARG A 241 -27.15 -10.25 21.91
C ARG A 241 -28.01 -9.04 22.34
N GLY A 242 -29.00 -8.62 21.54
CA GLY A 242 -30.02 -7.63 21.92
C GLY A 242 -31.30 -8.20 22.58
N ASN A 243 -31.80 -9.36 22.15
CA ASN A 243 -33.15 -9.88 22.48
C ASN A 243 -33.43 -10.65 23.79
N LEU A 244 -32.60 -10.63 24.85
CA LEU A 244 -32.98 -11.27 26.14
C LEU A 244 -33.03 -10.22 27.26
N ASP A 245 -34.23 -9.71 27.51
CA ASP A 245 -34.57 -8.98 28.72
C ASP A 245 -34.82 -9.98 29.85
N LEU A 246 -33.77 -10.35 30.58
CA LEU A 246 -33.88 -11.19 31.77
C LEU A 246 -34.20 -10.32 32.99
N THR A 247 -35.21 -10.71 33.77
CA THR A 247 -35.37 -10.15 35.12
C THR A 247 -34.25 -10.64 36.05
N VAL A 248 -33.98 -9.92 37.14
CA VAL A 248 -32.92 -10.28 38.11
C VAL A 248 -33.14 -11.70 38.67
N ALA A 249 -34.39 -12.09 38.93
CA ALA A 249 -34.73 -13.41 39.44
C ALA A 249 -34.52 -14.53 38.39
N GLU A 250 -34.77 -14.25 37.11
CA GLU A 250 -34.52 -15.19 36.01
C GLU A 250 -33.03 -15.32 35.74
N ALA A 251 -32.28 -14.22 35.77
CA ALA A 251 -30.83 -14.23 35.64
C ALA A 251 -30.16 -15.06 36.76
N ALA A 252 -30.63 -14.94 38.00
CA ALA A 252 -30.16 -15.77 39.11
C ALA A 252 -30.47 -17.26 38.90
N ARG A 253 -31.68 -17.60 38.45
CA ARG A 253 -32.07 -18.98 38.10
C ARG A 253 -31.22 -19.57 36.98
N VAL A 254 -30.91 -18.78 35.94
CA VAL A 254 -30.07 -19.19 34.82
C VAL A 254 -28.65 -19.57 35.27
N LEU A 255 -28.09 -18.82 36.22
CA LEU A 255 -26.78 -19.13 36.80
C LEU A 255 -26.84 -20.15 37.95
N GLY A 256 -28.02 -20.69 38.28
CA GLY A 256 -28.20 -21.64 39.39
C GLY A 256 -27.93 -21.04 40.77
N LEU A 257 -28.10 -19.71 40.91
CA LEU A 257 -27.89 -19.00 42.15
C LEU A 257 -29.17 -19.00 42.99
N HIS A 258 -29.10 -19.58 44.18
CA HIS A 258 -30.18 -19.59 45.17
C HIS A 258 -29.79 -18.76 46.39
N GLY A 259 -30.69 -17.91 46.88
CA GLY A 259 -30.45 -17.07 48.07
C GLY A 259 -29.66 -15.80 47.78
N ASP A 260 -28.83 -15.38 48.74
CA ASP A 260 -27.98 -14.19 48.64
C ASP A 260 -26.67 -14.46 47.88
N TRP A 261 -26.38 -13.61 46.91
CA TRP A 261 -25.20 -13.69 46.06
C TRP A 261 -24.52 -12.31 45.95
N CYS A 262 -23.21 -12.32 45.72
CA CYS A 262 -22.38 -11.13 45.52
C CYS A 262 -21.61 -11.22 44.19
N VAL A 263 -20.92 -10.13 43.81
CA VAL A 263 -20.18 -10.02 42.55
C VAL A 263 -19.19 -11.18 42.36
N HIS A 264 -18.50 -11.57 43.43
CA HIS A 264 -17.53 -12.67 43.38
C HIS A 264 -18.19 -14.02 43.05
N VAL A 265 -19.29 -14.35 43.73
CA VAL A 265 -20.03 -15.60 43.52
C VAL A 265 -20.59 -15.67 42.10
N VAL A 266 -21.19 -14.57 41.60
CA VAL A 266 -21.71 -14.46 40.23
C VAL A 266 -20.61 -14.70 39.19
N ASN A 267 -19.44 -14.08 39.36
CA ASN A 267 -18.31 -14.26 38.45
C ASN A 267 -17.74 -15.68 38.49
N ARG A 268 -17.68 -16.30 39.68
CA ARG A 268 -17.18 -17.67 39.87
C ARG A 268 -18.11 -18.68 39.21
N THR A 269 -19.42 -18.60 39.44
CA THR A 269 -20.40 -19.52 38.84
C THR A 269 -20.46 -19.35 37.33
N PHE A 270 -20.43 -18.11 36.82
CA PHE A 270 -20.34 -17.84 35.38
C PHE A 270 -19.12 -18.52 34.74
N ARG A 271 -17.92 -18.35 35.32
CA ARG A 271 -16.69 -18.98 34.80
C ARG A 271 -16.79 -20.51 34.80
N SER A 272 -17.35 -21.10 35.87
CA SER A 272 -17.53 -22.55 35.98
C SER A 272 -18.50 -23.09 34.92
N GLN A 273 -19.57 -22.38 34.62
CA GLN A 273 -20.58 -22.80 33.64
C GLN A 273 -20.15 -22.52 32.19
N CYS A 274 -19.30 -21.51 31.96
CA CYS A 274 -18.73 -21.24 30.63
C CYS A 274 -17.52 -22.10 30.28
N ALA A 275 -16.82 -22.68 31.26
CA ALA A 275 -15.68 -23.58 31.02
C ALA A 275 -15.99 -24.76 30.05
N PRO A 276 -17.10 -25.51 30.20
CA PRO A 276 -17.46 -26.58 29.26
C PRO A 276 -17.97 -26.08 27.88
N LEU A 277 -18.30 -24.78 27.76
CA LEU A 277 -18.78 -24.18 26.50
C LEU A 277 -17.64 -23.69 25.60
N HIS A 278 -16.44 -23.52 26.16
CA HIS A 278 -15.27 -23.08 25.41
C HIS A 278 -14.86 -24.12 24.34
N PRO A 279 -14.48 -23.75 23.11
CA PRO A 279 -14.09 -24.71 22.06
C PRO A 279 -13.02 -25.73 22.51
N ASP A 280 -12.07 -25.27 23.33
CA ASP A 280 -10.97 -26.09 23.86
C ASP A 280 -11.30 -26.88 25.13
N TRP A 281 -12.56 -26.93 25.59
CA TRP A 281 -12.92 -27.59 26.86
C TRP A 281 -12.52 -29.08 26.93
N ARG A 282 -12.36 -29.74 25.77
CA ARG A 282 -11.85 -31.12 25.66
C ARG A 282 -10.40 -31.27 26.17
N ARG A 283 -9.57 -30.22 26.16
CA ARG A 283 -8.23 -30.24 26.75
C ARG A 283 -8.26 -30.20 28.28
N THR A 284 -9.31 -29.67 28.88
CA THR A 284 -9.41 -29.41 30.33
C THR A 284 -10.30 -30.40 31.08
N ALA A 285 -11.28 -31.05 30.42
CA ALA A 285 -12.30 -31.84 31.12
C ALA A 285 -11.97 -33.34 31.33
N GLY A 286 -10.91 -33.88 30.70
CA GLY A 286 -10.65 -35.31 30.74
C GLY A 286 -11.80 -36.15 30.15
N GLN A 287 -11.65 -37.48 30.12
CA GLN A 287 -12.55 -38.43 29.43
C GLN A 287 -14.00 -38.53 29.99
N LYS A 288 -14.48 -37.62 30.84
CA LYS A 288 -15.84 -37.64 31.41
C LYS A 288 -16.75 -36.60 30.77
N ALA A 289 -17.00 -36.75 29.49
CA ALA A 289 -17.80 -35.84 28.69
C ALA A 289 -18.77 -36.63 27.81
N THR A 290 -19.94 -36.98 28.34
CA THR A 290 -20.96 -37.78 27.63
C THR A 290 -21.92 -36.96 26.77
N GLU A 291 -21.81 -35.63 26.73
CA GLU A 291 -22.72 -34.78 25.94
C GLU A 291 -21.96 -33.93 24.93
N THR A 292 -22.09 -34.29 23.66
CA THR A 292 -21.71 -33.46 22.52
C THR A 292 -22.79 -32.40 22.27
N TRP A 293 -22.64 -31.24 22.90
CA TRP A 293 -23.40 -30.04 22.50
C TRP A 293 -22.98 -29.62 21.10
N GLU A 294 -23.94 -29.39 20.19
CA GLU A 294 -23.71 -28.77 18.87
C GLU A 294 -23.16 -27.35 19.03
N GLU A 295 -22.37 -26.85 18.06
CA GLU A 295 -21.68 -25.55 18.15
C GLU A 295 -22.66 -24.38 18.32
N GLU A 296 -23.83 -24.47 17.69
CA GLU A 296 -24.92 -23.49 17.81
C GLU A 296 -25.49 -23.47 19.23
N GLN A 297 -25.73 -24.64 19.83
CA GLN A 297 -26.27 -24.77 21.18
C GLN A 297 -25.28 -24.26 22.24
N ARG A 298 -23.96 -24.47 22.03
CA ARG A 298 -22.92 -23.92 22.94
C ARG A 298 -22.87 -22.41 22.90
N THR A 299 -22.97 -21.85 21.70
CA THR A 299 -22.95 -20.39 21.49
C THR A 299 -24.18 -19.76 22.15
N GLU A 300 -25.36 -20.36 22.00
CA GLU A 300 -26.59 -19.88 22.62
C GLU A 300 -26.57 -19.99 24.15
N ALA A 301 -26.06 -21.11 24.69
CA ALA A 301 -25.85 -21.27 26.13
C ALA A 301 -24.88 -20.21 26.68
N PHE A 302 -23.77 -19.93 25.98
CA PHE A 302 -22.81 -18.92 26.39
C PHE A 302 -23.41 -17.50 26.41
N ILE A 303 -24.16 -17.13 25.37
CA ILE A 303 -24.85 -15.83 25.30
C ILE A 303 -25.84 -15.69 26.46
N ARG A 304 -26.61 -16.75 26.76
CA ARG A 304 -27.59 -16.76 27.86
C ARG A 304 -26.92 -16.55 29.22
N LEU A 305 -25.81 -17.26 29.49
CA LEU A 305 -25.04 -17.11 30.73
C LEU A 305 -24.38 -15.74 30.87
N SER A 306 -23.82 -15.20 29.78
CA SER A 306 -23.14 -13.89 29.80
C SER A 306 -24.10 -12.77 30.13
N ARG A 307 -25.33 -12.82 29.60
CA ARG A 307 -26.37 -11.83 29.92
C ARG A 307 -26.89 -11.96 31.34
N ALA A 308 -27.14 -13.18 31.80
CA ALA A 308 -27.53 -13.40 33.19
C ALA A 308 -26.51 -12.76 34.14
N ARG A 309 -25.21 -12.94 33.88
CA ARG A 309 -24.14 -12.26 34.60
C ARG A 309 -24.23 -10.74 34.50
N GLU A 310 -24.36 -10.16 33.31
CA GLU A 310 -24.43 -8.71 33.12
C GLU A 310 -25.62 -8.08 33.87
N VAL A 311 -26.80 -8.70 33.84
CA VAL A 311 -27.99 -8.25 34.57
C VAL A 311 -27.74 -8.27 36.08
N LEU A 312 -27.17 -9.35 36.61
CA LEU A 312 -26.86 -9.46 38.04
C LEU A 312 -25.78 -8.46 38.49
N LEU A 313 -24.77 -8.19 37.65
CA LEU A 313 -23.74 -7.19 37.95
C LEU A 313 -24.31 -5.78 38.00
N LYS A 314 -25.12 -5.38 37.02
CA LYS A 314 -25.83 -4.08 37.04
C LYS A 314 -26.72 -3.94 38.27
N TYR A 315 -27.41 -5.02 38.67
CA TYR A 315 -28.19 -5.01 39.90
C TYR A 315 -27.31 -4.79 41.14
N LEU A 316 -26.17 -5.48 41.25
CA LEU A 316 -25.24 -5.34 42.39
C LEU A 316 -24.50 -4.00 42.43
N GLU A 317 -24.32 -3.33 41.29
CA GLU A 317 -23.82 -1.95 41.24
C GLU A 317 -24.77 -0.98 41.95
N SER A 318 -26.08 -1.20 41.82
CA SER A 318 -27.11 -0.41 42.52
C SER A 318 -27.39 -0.88 43.96
N HIS A 319 -27.13 -2.16 44.26
CA HIS A 319 -27.38 -2.78 45.57
C HIS A 319 -26.14 -3.56 46.06
N PRO A 320 -25.10 -2.86 46.56
CA PRO A 320 -23.85 -3.50 46.95
C PRO A 320 -24.05 -4.41 48.16
N LYS A 321 -23.74 -5.70 47.99
CA LYS A 321 -23.70 -6.71 49.07
C LYS A 321 -22.26 -7.07 49.39
N LYS A 322 -21.90 -7.09 50.68
CA LYS A 322 -20.58 -7.54 51.15
C LYS A 322 -20.39 -9.02 50.83
N CYS A 323 -19.21 -9.41 50.34
CA CYS A 323 -18.92 -10.83 50.14
C CYS A 323 -18.76 -11.51 51.50
N SER A 324 -19.41 -12.65 51.72
CA SER A 324 -19.12 -13.51 52.87
C SER A 324 -17.73 -14.15 52.81
N CYS A 325 -17.04 -14.04 51.67
CA CYS A 325 -15.69 -14.52 51.42
C CYS A 325 -14.57 -13.59 51.90
N GLU A 326 -14.90 -12.41 52.44
CA GLU A 326 -13.95 -11.41 52.96
C GLU A 326 -13.88 -11.40 54.51
N ARG A 327 -14.21 -12.52 55.16
CA ARG A 327 -14.02 -12.71 56.60
C ARG A 327 -12.93 -13.72 56.91
#